data_AF-A0A840NNS9-F1
#
_entry.id   AF-A0A840NNS9-F1
#
_cell.length_a   1.000
_cell.length_b   1.000
_cell.length_c   1.000
_cell.angle_alpha   90.00
_cell.angle_beta   90.00
_cell.angle_gamma   90.00
#
_symmetry.space_group_name_H-M   'P 1'
#
loop_
_entity.id
_entity.type
_entity.pdbx_description
1 polymer ?
#
loop_
_entity_poly.entity_id
_entity_poly.type
_entity_poly.pdbx_seq_one_letter_code
_entity_poly.pdbx_strand_id
1 'polypeptide(L)'
;MSAGTQEQYSNQETKGHARAKRINVSISTEMANSLNKLIENEDVSLTEALRRLVGYGDFVYSAIKDDGAKVLIEKDGTTREVVIL
;
A
#
# COMPACT_ATOMS: atom_id res chain seq x y z
N MET A 1 -0.55 -52.03 -29.27
CA MET A 1 -1.29 -50.80 -28.91
C MET A 1 -1.18 -50.67 -27.39
N SER A 2 -0.01 -50.29 -26.88
CA SER A 2 0.39 -48.90 -26.58
C SER A 2 -0.44 -48.34 -25.41
N ALA A 3 0.09 -48.46 -24.18
CA ALA A 3 0.64 -47.36 -23.36
C ALA A 3 -0.49 -46.44 -22.84
N GLY A 4 -0.83 -46.37 -21.55
CA GLY A 4 0.05 -46.14 -20.40
C GLY A 4 0.54 -44.70 -20.44
N THR A 5 0.01 -43.82 -19.55
CA THR A 5 0.47 -42.48 -19.08
C THR A 5 -0.79 -41.77 -18.54
N GLN A 6 -1.21 -41.90 -17.27
CA GLN A 6 -0.68 -41.28 -16.05
C GLN A 6 -0.23 -39.82 -16.20
N GLU A 7 -0.95 -38.94 -15.48
CA GLU A 7 -0.48 -37.67 -14.93
C GLU A 7 0.11 -36.64 -15.89
N GLN A 8 -0.64 -35.55 -16.08
CA GLN A 8 -0.04 -34.23 -16.00
C GLN A 8 -0.99 -33.29 -15.28
N TYR A 9 -0.76 -33.20 -13.97
CA TYR A 9 -1.01 -32.01 -13.18
C TYR A 9 -0.46 -30.78 -13.92
N SER A 10 -1.32 -29.97 -14.51
CA SER A 10 -1.06 -28.54 -14.62
C SER A 10 -1.70 -27.87 -13.41
N ASN A 11 -1.08 -28.13 -12.27
CA ASN A 11 -1.14 -27.26 -11.10
C ASN A 11 -0.48 -25.94 -11.51
N GLN A 12 -1.18 -25.10 -12.28
CA GLN A 12 -0.85 -23.69 -12.35
C GLN A 12 -1.40 -23.08 -11.07
N GLU A 13 -0.59 -23.19 -10.02
CA GLU A 13 -0.57 -22.25 -8.92
C GLU A 13 -0.45 -20.85 -9.53
N THR A 14 -1.57 -20.24 -9.87
CA THR A 14 -1.64 -18.78 -9.96
C THR A 14 -1.37 -18.30 -8.55
N LYS A 15 -0.09 -18.07 -8.25
CA LYS A 15 0.33 -17.12 -7.22
C LYS A 15 -0.57 -15.93 -7.41
N GLY A 16 -1.55 -15.78 -6.52
CA GLY A 16 -2.61 -14.79 -6.65
C GLY A 16 -2.00 -13.42 -6.50
N HIS A 17 -1.44 -12.86 -7.58
CA HIS A 17 -1.32 -11.43 -7.73
C HIS A 17 -2.75 -10.92 -7.61
N ALA A 18 -3.10 -10.42 -6.42
CA ALA A 18 -4.41 -9.85 -6.15
C ALA A 18 -4.79 -8.96 -7.34
N ARG A 19 -5.93 -9.27 -7.97
CA ARG A 19 -6.33 -8.62 -9.22
C ARG A 19 -6.36 -7.11 -8.99
N ALA A 20 -5.47 -6.37 -9.64
CA ALA A 20 -5.38 -4.93 -9.47
C ALA A 20 -6.73 -4.27 -9.82
N LYS A 21 -7.34 -3.60 -8.84
CA LYS A 21 -8.56 -2.83 -9.04
C LYS A 21 -8.19 -1.41 -9.48
N ARG A 22 -8.70 -0.97 -10.62
CA ARG A 22 -8.56 0.43 -11.07
C ARG A 22 -9.59 1.29 -10.35
N ILE A 23 -9.14 2.42 -9.82
CA ILE A 23 -9.98 3.41 -9.15
C ILE A 23 -9.73 4.75 -9.83
N ASN A 24 -10.79 5.42 -10.28
CA ASN A 24 -10.72 6.78 -10.79
C ASN A 24 -11.22 7.71 -9.69
N VAL A 25 -10.38 8.65 -9.26
CA VAL A 25 -10.71 9.63 -8.24
C VAL A 25 -10.22 11.01 -8.67
N SER A 26 -11.00 12.02 -8.35
CA SER A 26 -10.51 13.40 -8.38
C SER A 26 -9.68 13.64 -7.12
N ILE A 27 -8.51 14.25 -7.28
CA ILE A 27 -7.64 14.62 -6.17
C ILE A 27 -7.49 16.14 -6.10
N SER A 28 -7.29 16.67 -4.89
CA SER A 28 -7.00 18.08 -4.68
C SER A 28 -5.55 18.40 -5.05
N THR A 29 -5.25 19.70 -5.19
CA THR A 29 -3.90 20.19 -5.44
C THR A 29 -2.95 19.78 -4.31
N GLU A 30 -3.39 19.77 -3.03
CA GLU A 30 -2.53 19.34 -1.92
C GLU A 30 -2.15 17.86 -2.01
N MET A 31 -3.09 17.00 -2.43
CA MET A 31 -2.83 15.57 -2.63
C MET A 31 -1.86 15.34 -3.78
N ALA A 32 -2.05 16.04 -4.90
CA ALA A 32 -1.12 15.99 -6.05
C ALA A 32 0.30 16.41 -5.63
N ASN A 33 0.42 17.49 -4.85
CA ASN A 33 1.72 17.94 -4.34
C ASN A 33 2.38 16.91 -3.42
N SER A 34 1.60 16.22 -2.58
CA SER A 34 2.12 15.18 -1.69
C SER A 34 2.64 13.97 -2.47
N LEU A 35 1.95 13.58 -3.53
CA LEU A 35 2.40 12.53 -4.45
C LEU A 35 3.68 12.94 -5.19
N ASN A 36 3.73 14.16 -5.74
CA ASN A 36 4.92 14.64 -6.45
C ASN A 36 6.16 14.69 -5.56
N LYS A 37 6.02 15.13 -4.30
CA LYS A 37 7.13 15.10 -3.34
C LYS A 37 7.68 13.70 -3.13
N LEU A 38 6.82 12.69 -3.06
CA LEU A 38 7.25 11.30 -2.89
C LEU A 38 7.94 10.76 -4.14
N ILE A 39 7.39 11.07 -5.32
CA ILE A 39 7.98 10.72 -6.62
C ILE A 39 9.39 11.30 -6.73
N GLU A 40 9.57 12.58 -6.41
CA GLU A 40 10.85 13.27 -6.52
C GLU A 40 11.87 12.80 -5.47
N ASN A 41 11.44 12.60 -4.23
CA ASN A 41 12.35 12.21 -3.14
C ASN A 41 12.80 10.75 -3.21
N GLU A 42 11.93 9.86 -3.72
CA GLU A 42 12.18 8.41 -3.70
C GLU A 42 12.42 7.81 -5.10
N ASP A 43 12.36 8.64 -6.15
CA ASP A 43 12.50 8.23 -7.56
C ASP A 43 11.58 7.06 -7.95
N VAL A 44 10.29 7.22 -7.65
CA VAL A 44 9.26 6.18 -7.87
C VAL A 44 8.17 6.65 -8.82
N SER A 45 7.53 5.70 -9.51
CA SER A 45 6.35 6.00 -10.34
C SER A 45 5.17 6.51 -9.50
N LEU A 46 4.25 7.26 -10.12
CA LEU A 46 3.00 7.71 -9.49
C LEU A 46 2.19 6.57 -8.84
N THR A 47 2.12 5.41 -9.50
CA THR A 47 1.39 4.25 -8.95
C THR A 47 2.04 3.73 -7.68
N GLU A 48 3.36 3.72 -7.63
CA GLU A 48 4.12 3.29 -6.45
C GLU A 48 4.03 4.31 -5.32
N ALA A 49 4.15 5.61 -5.64
CA ALA A 49 3.94 6.68 -4.68
C ALA A 49 2.55 6.59 -4.01
N LEU A 50 1.49 6.40 -4.82
CA LEU A 50 0.14 6.24 -4.30
C LEU A 50 0.01 4.98 -3.43
N ARG A 51 0.56 3.84 -3.89
CA ARG A 51 0.55 2.58 -3.12
C ARG A 51 1.20 2.76 -1.75
N ARG A 52 2.35 3.43 -1.68
CA ARG A 52 3.08 3.69 -0.42
C ARG A 52 2.29 4.59 0.50
N LEU A 53 1.77 5.72 0.01
CA LEU A 53 0.97 6.62 0.84
C LEU A 53 -0.28 5.94 1.39
N VAL A 54 -0.96 5.11 0.59
CA VAL A 54 -2.09 4.30 1.07
C VAL A 54 -1.63 3.33 2.16
N GLY A 55 -0.50 2.63 1.98
CA GLY A 55 0.03 1.71 2.98
C GLY A 55 0.45 2.40 4.29
N TYR A 56 1.05 3.60 4.21
CA TYR A 56 1.39 4.39 5.40
C TYR A 56 0.13 4.85 6.15
N GLY A 57 -0.90 5.28 5.40
CA GLY A 57 -2.18 5.63 5.98
C GLY A 57 -2.86 4.44 6.66
N ASP A 58 -2.85 3.27 6.02
CA ASP A 58 -3.40 2.02 6.54
C ASP A 58 -2.72 1.59 7.85
N PHE A 59 -1.38 1.66 7.89
CA PHE A 59 -0.61 1.39 9.10
C PHE A 59 -1.00 2.32 10.26
N VAL A 60 -1.03 3.64 10.03
CA VAL A 60 -1.35 4.62 11.09
C VAL A 60 -2.81 4.48 11.53
N TYR A 61 -3.73 4.26 10.58
CA TYR A 61 -5.14 4.07 10.86
C TYR A 61 -5.37 2.83 11.72
N SER A 62 -4.85 1.67 11.30
CA SER A 62 -5.03 0.40 12.00
C SER A 62 -4.41 0.45 13.40
N ALA A 63 -3.20 1.03 13.53
CA ALA A 63 -2.56 1.19 14.83
C ALA A 63 -3.43 1.98 15.82
N ILE A 64 -4.06 3.07 15.37
CA ILE A 64 -4.87 3.93 16.26
C ILE A 64 -6.27 3.35 16.49
N LYS A 65 -6.96 2.91 15.43
CA LYS A 65 -8.38 2.55 15.49
C LYS A 65 -8.63 1.10 15.85
N ASP A 66 -7.78 0.18 15.39
CA ASP A 66 -7.99 -1.26 15.59
C ASP A 66 -7.19 -1.77 16.78
N ASP A 67 -5.93 -1.35 16.90
CA ASP A 67 -5.04 -1.82 17.98
C ASP A 67 -5.11 -0.95 19.24
N GLY A 68 -5.70 0.26 19.15
CA GLY A 68 -5.74 1.23 20.25
C GLY A 68 -4.36 1.77 20.65
N ALA A 69 -3.37 1.65 19.77
CA ALA A 69 -2.02 2.14 20.00
C ALA A 69 -1.91 3.66 19.79
N LYS A 70 -0.84 4.24 20.34
CA LYS A 70 -0.49 5.64 20.12
C LYS A 70 0.58 5.76 19.05
N VAL A 71 0.33 6.60 18.05
CA VAL A 71 1.35 6.99 17.07
C VAL A 71 1.91 8.34 17.49
N LEU A 72 3.21 8.37 17.80
CA LEU A 72 3.92 9.55 18.27
C LEU A 72 4.93 10.00 17.21
N ILE A 73 4.97 11.31 16.94
CA ILE A 73 5.97 11.95 16.09
C ILE A 73 6.90 12.75 17.00
N GLU A 74 8.16 12.32 17.06
CA GLU A 74 9.22 13.05 17.72
C GLU A 74 10.01 13.88 16.70
N LYS A 75 10.15 15.17 16.96
CA LYS A 75 10.98 16.07 16.16
C LYS A 75 11.52 17.19 17.03
N ASP A 76 12.83 17.43 16.96
CA ASP A 76 13.51 18.53 17.66
C ASP A 76 13.18 18.56 19.17
N GLY A 77 13.16 17.38 19.82
CA GLY A 77 12.82 17.22 21.25
C GLY A 77 11.34 17.43 21.60
N THR A 78 10.48 17.67 20.62
CA THR A 78 9.03 17.78 20.80
C THR A 78 8.34 16.49 20.36
N THR A 79 7.52 15.93 21.23
CA THR A 79 6.67 14.77 20.93
C THR A 79 5.23 15.22 20.69
N ARG A 80 4.64 14.79 19.58
CA ARG A 80 3.24 15.05 19.21
C ARG A 80 2.51 13.73 18.97
N GLU A 81 1.31 13.59 19.50
CA GLU A 81 0.44 12.44 19.23
C GLU A 81 -0.39 12.69 17.96
N VAL A 82 -0.41 11.71 17.06
CA VAL A 82 -1.30 11.72 15.90
C VAL A 82 -2.67 11.26 16.35
N VAL A 83 -3.68 12.09 16.14
CA VAL A 83 -5.08 11.77 16.47
C VAL A 83 -5.88 11.63 15.18
N ILE A 84 -6.47 10.46 14.97
CA ILE A 84 -7.46 10.23 13.92
C ILE A 84 -8.84 10.29 14.59
N LEU A 85 -9.63 11.30 14.21
CA LEU A 85 -11.00 11.50 14.71
C LEU A 85 -11.94 10.47 14.08
#